data_AF-A0A1F2P9D1-F1
#
_entry.id   AF-A0A1F2P9D1-F1
#
_cell.length_a   1.000
_cell.length_b   1.000
_cell.length_c   1.000
_cell.angle_alpha   90.00
_cell.angle_beta   90.00
_cell.angle_gamma   90.00
#
_symmetry.space_group_name_H-M   'P 1'
#
loop_
_entity.id
_entity.type
_entity.pdbx_description
1 polymer ?
#
loop_
_entity_poly.entity_id
_entity_poly.type
_entity_poly.pdbx_seq_one_letter_code
_entity_poly.pdbx_strand_id
1 'polypeptide(L)' 'MNMRKSEIIVLGIILFSFIVGIYFYPQMPEQMASHWNAQGQMDGYMSKFWGLFLMPLISVALF' A
#
# COMPACT_ATOMS: atom_id res chain seq x y z
N MET A 1 -7.00 27.66 -5.98
CA MET A 1 -5.71 27.57 -5.26
C MET A 1 -4.78 26.72 -6.13
N ASN A 2 -3.58 27.20 -6.46
CA ASN A 2 -2.65 26.40 -7.27
C ASN A 2 -2.00 25.33 -6.39
N MET A 3 -1.91 24.11 -6.90
CA MET A 3 -1.23 23.03 -6.19
C MET A 3 0.25 23.32 -6.06
N ARG A 4 0.81 23.05 -4.88
CA ARG A 4 2.25 23.09 -4.64
C ARG A 4 2.91 21.92 -5.38
N LYS A 5 4.16 22.10 -5.81
CA LYS A 5 4.94 21.02 -6.47
C LYS A 5 4.99 19.74 -5.61
N SER A 6 5.09 19.89 -4.29
CA SER A 6 5.07 18.78 -3.34
C SER A 6 3.75 18.00 -3.37
N GLU A 7 2.61 18.69 -3.49
CA GLU A 7 1.29 18.05 -3.56
C GLU A 7 1.14 17.24 -4.85
N ILE A 8 1.63 17.77 -5.97
CA ILE A 8 1.66 17.04 -7.26
C ILE A 8 2.55 15.79 -7.15
N ILE A 9 3.72 15.90 -6.52
CA ILE A 9 4.62 14.77 -6.31
C ILE A 9 3.96 13.70 -5.43
N VAL A 10 3.31 14.10 -4.34
CA VAL A 10 2.62 13.16 -3.44
C VAL A 10 1.47 12.45 -4.15
N LEU A 11 0.65 13.17 -4.93
CA LEU A 11 -0.38 12.53 -5.77
C LEU A 11 0.22 11.54 -6.77
N GLY A 12 1.36 11.88 -7.37
CA GLY A 12 2.10 10.98 -8.25
C GLY A 12 2.54 9.69 -7.56
N ILE A 13 3.03 9.79 -6.31
CA ILE A 13 3.43 8.64 -5.49
C ILE A 13 2.20 7.78 -5.14
N ILE A 14 1.10 8.41 -4.74
CA ILE A 14 -0.16 7.70 -4.44
C ILE A 14 -0.64 6.95 -5.67
N LEU A 15 -0.72 7.60 -6.83
CA LEU A 15 -1.14 6.96 -8.08
C LEU A 15 -0.21 5.81 -8.46
N PHE A 16 1.10 6.02 -8.37
CA PHE A 16 2.10 4.99 -8.67
C PHE A 16 1.94 3.77 -7.75
N SER A 17 1.66 3.98 -6.46
CA SER A 17 1.43 2.88 -5.52
C SER A 17 0.23 2.00 -5.89
N PHE A 18 -0.87 2.60 -6.39
CA PHE A 18 -2.01 1.85 -6.91
C PHE A 18 -1.67 1.08 -8.18
N ILE A 19 -0.92 1.67 -9.11
CA ILE A 19 -0.47 1.01 -10.35
C ILE A 19 0.36 -0.25 -10.01
N VAL A 20 1.32 -0.12 -9.09
CA VAL A 20 2.13 -1.23 -8.62
C VAL A 20 1.26 -2.30 -7.95
N GLY A 21 0.36 -1.90 -7.05
CA GLY A 21 -0.58 -2.82 -6.38
C GLY A 21 -1.44 -3.60 -7.36
N ILE A 22 -2.03 -2.93 -8.37
CA ILE A 22 -2.86 -3.56 -9.40
C ILE A 22 -2.03 -4.52 -10.28
N TYR A 23 -0.84 -4.11 -10.71
CA TYR A 23 0.03 -4.91 -11.55
C TYR A 23 0.47 -6.22 -10.87
N PHE A 24 0.79 -6.16 -9.58
CA PHE A 24 1.22 -7.33 -8.80
C PHE A 24 0.07 -8.11 -8.15
N TYR A 25 -1.16 -7.57 -8.10
CA TYR A 25 -2.32 -8.23 -7.52
C TYR A 25 -2.52 -9.71 -7.93
N PRO A 26 -2.43 -10.09 -9.22
CA PRO A 26 -2.59 -11.50 -9.62
C PRO A 26 -1.39 -12.39 -9.27
N GLN A 27 -0.23 -11.79 -8.94
CA GLN A 27 1.02 -12.49 -8.63
C GLN A 27 1.20 -12.73 -7.12
N MET A 28 0.46 -12.00 -6.29
CA MET A 28 0.56 -12.10 -4.84
C MET A 28 -0.22 -13.29 -4.27
N PRO A 29 0.28 -13.93 -3.20
CA PRO A 29 -0.43 -15.00 -2.50
C PRO A 29 -1.71 -14.47 -1.86
N GLU A 30 -2.73 -15.31 -1.67
CA GLU A 30 -4.00 -14.91 -1.03
C GLU A 30 -3.81 -14.31 0.36
N GLN A 31 -2.81 -14.79 1.11
CA GLN A 31 -2.41 -14.25 2.40
C GLN A 31 -1.00 -13.65 2.32
N MET A 32 -0.88 -12.41 2.79
CA MET A 32 0.39 -11.68 2.90
C MET A 32 0.72 -11.47 4.37
N ALA A 33 1.98 -11.67 4.75
CA ALA A 33 2.45 -11.39 6.11
C ALA A 33 2.31 -9.90 6.41
N SER A 34 1.74 -9.59 7.57
CA SER A 34 1.46 -8.22 8.01
C SER A 34 2.09 -7.88 9.35
N HIS A 35 2.48 -8.88 10.12
CA HIS A 35 3.06 -8.72 11.44
C HIS A 35 4.09 -9.80 11.71
N TRP A 36 5.13 -9.42 12.45
CA TRP A 36 6.19 -10.30 12.93
C TRP A 36 6.31 -10.14 14.44
N ASN A 37 6.38 -11.26 15.15
CA ASN A 37 6.60 -11.25 16.59
C ASN A 37 8.04 -10.82 16.96
N ALA A 38 8.31 -10.71 18.26
CA ALA A 38 9.63 -10.33 18.77
C ALA A 38 10.75 -11.34 18.43
N GLN A 39 10.40 -12.54 17.99
CA GLN A 39 11.33 -13.58 17.55
C GLN A 39 11.56 -13.54 16.02
N GLY A 40 10.93 -12.59 15.31
CA GLY A 40 11.04 -12.47 13.85
C GLY A 40 10.22 -13.48 13.06
N GLN A 41 9.26 -14.16 13.71
CA GLN A 41 8.36 -15.10 13.05
C GLN A 41 7.10 -14.38 12.60
N MET A 42 6.60 -14.74 11.41
CA MET A 42 5.32 -14.25 10.90
C MET A 42 4.18 -14.86 11.74
N ASP A 43 3.47 -14.03 12.50
CA ASP A 43 2.33 -14.42 13.32
C ASP A 43 1.05 -13.64 12.97
N GLY A 44 1.13 -12.68 12.04
CA GLY A 44 -0.02 -11.98 11.48
C GLY A 44 -0.04 -12.00 9.96
N TYR A 45 -1.23 -12.19 9.40
CA TYR A 45 -1.49 -12.19 7.98
C TYR A 45 -2.70 -11.33 7.65
N MET A 46 -2.76 -10.87 6.41
CA MET A 46 -3.94 -10.21 5.84
C MET A 46 -4.19 -10.69 4.41
N SER A 47 -5.37 -10.41 3.87
CA SER A 47 -5.63 -10.69 2.46
C SER A 47 -4.73 -9.85 1.56
N LYS A 48 -4.39 -10.35 0.37
CA LYS A 48 -3.60 -9.58 -0.61
C LYS A 48 -4.17 -8.20 -0.96
N PHE A 49 -5.49 -8.05 -0.86
CA PHE A 49 -6.14 -6.74 -1.00
C PHE A 49 -5.63 -5.75 0.03
N TRP A 50 -5.69 -6.10 1.32
CA TRP A 50 -5.20 -5.22 2.38
C TRP A 50 -3.68 -5.09 2.35
N GLY A 51 -2.96 -6.15 2.00
CA GLY A 51 -1.50 -6.13 1.89
C GLY A 51 -0.98 -5.14 0.85
N LEU A 52 -1.69 -5.00 -0.28
CA LEU A 52 -1.29 -4.11 -1.38
C LEU A 52 -1.91 -2.70 -1.28
N PHE A 53 -3.13 -2.57 -0.75
CA PHE A 53 -3.89 -1.32 -0.88
C PHE A 53 -4.14 -0.56 0.43
N LEU A 54 -3.84 -1.11 1.61
CA LEU A 54 -4.07 -0.41 2.88
C LEU A 54 -3.35 0.95 2.94
N MET A 55 -2.04 0.97 2.67
CA MET A 55 -1.24 2.20 2.72
C MET A 55 -1.60 3.21 1.62
N PRO A 56 -1.80 2.80 0.34
CA PRO A 56 -2.34 3.69 -0.67
C PRO A 56 -3.69 4.33 -0.30
N LEU A 57 -4.62 3.56 0.27
CA LEU A 57 -5.94 4.06 0.69
C LEU A 57 -5.85 5.04 1.86
N ILE A 58 -5.02 4.74 2.87
CA ILE A 58 -4.74 5.68 3.97
C ILE A 58 -4.12 6.97 3.41
N SER A 59 -3.20 6.86 2.45
CA SER A 59 -2.54 8.03 1.86
C SER A 59 -3.54 8.93 1.10
N VAL A 60 -4.51 8.35 0.39
CA VAL A 60 -5.62 9.11 -0.23
C VAL A 60 -6.48 9.79 0.82
N ALA A 61 -6.79 9.12 1.94
CA ALA A 61 -7.64 9.68 2.99
C ALA A 61 -6.98 10.83 3.75
N LEU A 62 -5.64 10.84 3.84
CA LEU A 62 -4.85 11.86 4.54
C LEU A 62 -4.42 13.04 3.65
N PHE A 63 -4.40 12.86 2.33
CA PHE A 63 -3.99 13.88 1.36
C PHE A 63 -5.11 14.90 1.10
#